data_AF-A0A858Q9L5-F1
#
_entry.id   AF-A0A858Q9L5-F1
#
_cell.length_a   1.000
_cell.length_b   1.000
_cell.length_c   1.000
_cell.angle_alpha   90.00
_cell.angle_beta   90.00
_cell.angle_gamma   90.00
#
_symmetry.space_group_name_H-M   'P 1'
#
loop_
_entity.id
_entity.type
_entity.pdbx_description
1 polymer ?
#
loop_
_entity_poly.entity_id
_entity_poly.type
_entity_poly.pdbx_seq_one_letter_code
_entity_poly.pdbx_strand_id
1 'polypeptide(L)'
;MRPETLFIADLHLSVAGPERVRLFQDFIAGHARGAEALYILGDLFDAYVGDDDTAFPAGAVRRSLRQLTESGTRVFFQQGNRDFLAGSGFAAATGASLLDDHAVIGLYGCNVLVMHGDLLCTDDLKYQRARARIRTDEWKRHALGKPLWARRLYARWYRLRSALDKRGNAPEIMDVNPGEVERVFERFGVDAMIHGHTHRPADHELTCGGRPVRRIVLAEWRDEGEFLCWTPEGHRRVRIPS
;
A
#
# COMPACT_ATOMS: atom_id res chain seq x y z
N MET A 1 -21.09 -8.13 -9.81
CA MET A 1 -19.65 -7.84 -9.73
C MET A 1 -18.99 -8.37 -11.00
N ARG A 2 -18.03 -7.63 -11.54
CA ARG A 2 -17.17 -8.06 -12.65
C ARG A 2 -16.09 -9.01 -12.10
N PRO A 3 -15.65 -10.03 -12.86
CA PRO A 3 -14.57 -10.92 -12.45
C PRO A 3 -13.21 -10.20 -12.62
N GLU A 4 -13.04 -9.10 -11.88
CA GLU A 4 -11.81 -8.34 -11.87
C GLU A 4 -11.42 -7.98 -10.43
N THR A 5 -10.12 -8.05 -10.16
CA THR A 5 -9.51 -7.64 -8.90
C THR A 5 -8.54 -6.52 -9.19
N LEU A 6 -8.64 -5.44 -8.42
CA LEU A 6 -7.85 -4.22 -8.62
C LEU A 6 -6.78 -4.09 -7.52
N PHE A 7 -5.61 -3.56 -7.88
CA PHE A 7 -4.52 -3.29 -6.95
C PHE A 7 -3.99 -1.87 -7.11
N ILE A 8 -3.82 -1.17 -5.99
CA ILE A 8 -3.22 0.16 -5.90
C ILE A 8 -2.28 0.23 -4.69
N ALA A 9 -1.29 1.12 -4.72
CA ALA A 9 -0.39 1.40 -3.61
C ALA A 9 0.20 2.80 -3.75
N ASP A 10 0.81 3.33 -2.69
CA ASP A 10 1.62 4.56 -2.77
C ASP A 10 0.85 5.77 -3.29
N LEU A 11 -0.37 5.98 -2.78
CA LEU A 11 -1.16 7.15 -3.13
C LEU A 11 -0.67 8.40 -2.40
N HIS A 12 -0.17 8.27 -1.17
CA HIS A 12 0.27 9.40 -0.34
C HIS A 12 -0.77 10.54 -0.28
N LEU A 13 -2.03 10.19 0.00
CA LEU A 13 -3.12 11.16 0.12
C LEU A 13 -2.85 12.11 1.29
N SER A 14 -2.95 13.43 1.05
CA SER A 14 -2.59 14.45 2.02
C SER A 14 -3.45 15.72 1.92
N VAL A 15 -3.36 16.58 2.94
CA VAL A 15 -3.99 17.91 2.93
C VAL A 15 -3.39 18.82 1.85
N ALA A 16 -2.09 18.63 1.55
CA ALA A 16 -1.35 19.45 0.61
C ALA A 16 -1.60 19.07 -0.86
N GLY A 17 -2.13 17.86 -1.12
CA GLY A 17 -2.50 17.38 -2.46
C GLY A 17 -3.97 16.96 -2.54
N PRO A 18 -4.93 17.91 -2.41
CA PRO A 18 -6.36 17.60 -2.45
C PRO A 18 -6.84 17.06 -3.80
N GLU A 19 -6.17 17.39 -4.90
CA GLU A 19 -6.41 16.85 -6.24
C GLU A 19 -6.23 15.33 -6.29
N ARG A 20 -5.19 14.80 -5.64
CA ARG A 20 -4.97 13.35 -5.56
C ARG A 20 -6.05 12.64 -4.74
N VAL A 21 -6.59 13.33 -3.73
CA VAL A 21 -7.74 12.81 -2.98
C VAL A 21 -8.96 12.74 -3.88
N ARG A 22 -9.22 13.75 -4.71
CA ARG A 22 -10.33 13.72 -5.68
C ARG A 22 -10.16 12.60 -6.70
N LEU A 23 -8.97 12.46 -7.28
CA LEU A 23 -8.64 11.37 -8.20
C LEU A 23 -8.93 9.99 -7.58
N PHE A 24 -8.56 9.80 -6.31
CA PHE A 24 -8.91 8.59 -5.57
C PHE A 24 -10.42 8.43 -5.42
N GLN A 25 -11.15 9.48 -5.06
CA GLN A 25 -12.60 9.41 -4.92
C GLN A 25 -13.29 9.07 -6.25
N ASP A 26 -12.80 9.62 -7.36
CA ASP A 26 -13.31 9.34 -8.72
C ASP A 26 -13.01 7.90 -9.14
N PHE A 27 -11.80 7.40 -8.84
CA PHE A 27 -11.47 5.99 -9.02
C PHE A 27 -12.41 5.07 -8.24
N ILE A 28 -12.69 5.41 -6.98
CA ILE A 28 -13.57 4.62 -6.11
C ILE A 28 -15.02 4.64 -6.61
N ALA A 29 -15.50 5.80 -7.06
CA ALA A 29 -16.86 5.94 -7.60
C ALA A 29 -17.03 5.29 -8.99
N GLY A 30 -15.96 5.25 -9.78
CA GLY A 30 -15.92 4.72 -11.14
C GLY A 30 -15.34 3.31 -11.22
N HIS A 31 -14.04 3.20 -11.49
CA HIS A 31 -13.37 1.93 -11.80
C HIS A 31 -13.50 0.87 -10.70
N ALA A 32 -13.31 1.24 -9.43
CA ALA A 32 -13.40 0.28 -8.34
C ALA A 32 -14.82 -0.26 -8.12
N ARG A 33 -15.84 0.55 -8.45
CA ARG A 33 -17.23 0.19 -8.25
C ARG A 33 -17.60 -0.98 -9.15
N GLY A 34 -18.03 -2.08 -8.53
CA GLY A 34 -18.47 -3.28 -9.23
C GLY A 34 -17.35 -4.26 -9.54
N ALA A 35 -16.10 -3.95 -9.19
CA ALA A 35 -15.02 -4.94 -9.13
C ALA A 35 -15.33 -6.01 -8.06
N GLU A 36 -14.68 -7.16 -8.17
CA GLU A 36 -14.81 -8.24 -7.19
C GLU A 36 -14.10 -7.89 -5.88
N ALA A 37 -12.90 -7.29 -6.01
CA ALA A 37 -12.10 -6.83 -4.89
C ALA A 37 -11.16 -5.68 -5.28
N LEU A 38 -10.84 -4.83 -4.31
CA LEU A 38 -9.80 -3.81 -4.35
C LEU A 38 -8.78 -4.09 -3.24
N TYR A 39 -7.52 -4.23 -3.61
CA TYR A 39 -6.38 -4.34 -2.72
C TYR A 39 -5.61 -3.03 -2.69
N ILE A 40 -5.40 -2.49 -1.50
CA ILE A 40 -4.63 -1.28 -1.25
C ILE A 40 -3.36 -1.69 -0.50
N LEU A 41 -2.23 -1.76 -1.19
CA LEU A 41 -0.97 -2.33 -0.69
C LEU A 41 -0.05 -1.28 -0.05
N GLY A 42 -0.60 -0.57 0.94
CA GLY A 42 0.13 0.38 1.77
C GLY A 42 0.33 1.77 1.17
N ASP A 43 0.73 2.69 2.04
CA ASP A 43 1.00 4.10 1.74
C ASP A 43 -0.19 4.79 1.01
N LEU A 44 -1.41 4.46 1.45
CA LEU A 44 -2.63 5.16 1.03
C LEU A 44 -2.59 6.62 1.50
N PHE A 45 -2.12 6.84 2.72
CA PHE A 45 -1.97 8.17 3.29
C PHE A 45 -0.50 8.56 3.36
N ASP A 46 -0.23 9.84 3.11
CA ASP A 46 1.11 10.41 3.25
C ASP A 46 1.58 10.45 4.72
N ALA A 47 0.61 10.44 5.64
CA ALA A 47 0.79 10.14 7.06
C ALA A 47 -0.57 9.76 7.67
N TYR A 48 -0.59 8.69 8.47
CA TYR A 48 -1.76 8.32 9.25
C TYR A 48 -1.37 8.21 10.73
N VAL A 49 -1.98 9.06 11.56
CA VAL A 49 -1.54 9.24 12.96
C VAL A 49 -2.41 8.50 13.98
N GLY A 50 -3.46 7.81 13.53
CA GLY A 50 -4.36 7.04 14.38
C GLY A 50 -5.80 7.05 13.88
N ASP A 51 -6.57 6.05 14.29
CA ASP A 51 -7.96 5.86 13.84
C ASP A 51 -8.92 6.96 14.34
N ASP A 52 -8.55 7.67 15.40
CA ASP A 52 -9.28 8.81 15.95
C ASP A 52 -9.13 10.10 15.13
N ASP A 53 -8.17 10.14 14.19
CA ASP A 53 -8.08 11.24 13.23
C ASP A 53 -9.15 11.09 12.14
N THR A 54 -10.10 12.01 12.10
CA THR A 54 -11.18 12.06 11.10
C THR A 54 -11.10 13.28 10.20
N ALA A 55 -10.05 14.10 10.34
CA ALA A 55 -9.88 15.29 9.51
C ALA A 55 -9.57 14.89 8.05
N PHE A 56 -9.67 15.86 7.15
CA PHE A 56 -9.20 15.67 5.79
C PHE A 56 -7.69 15.33 5.78
N PRO A 57 -7.22 14.36 4.98
CA PRO A 57 -8.00 13.54 4.02
C PRO A 57 -8.63 12.27 4.62
N ALA A 58 -8.21 11.83 5.81
CA ALA A 58 -8.62 10.55 6.41
C ALA A 58 -10.14 10.35 6.44
N GLY A 59 -10.90 11.33 6.89
CA GLY A 59 -12.37 11.24 6.94
C GLY A 59 -13.02 11.10 5.55
N ALA A 60 -12.48 11.79 4.53
CA ALA A 60 -13.00 11.72 3.16
C ALA A 60 -12.73 10.34 2.53
N VAL A 61 -11.49 9.86 2.66
CA VAL A 61 -11.06 8.55 2.16
C VAL A 61 -11.85 7.43 2.82
N ARG A 62 -12.04 7.48 4.15
CA ARG A 62 -12.82 6.47 4.88
C ARG A 62 -14.26 6.38 4.37
N ARG A 63 -14.91 7.53 4.13
CA ARG A 63 -16.27 7.56 3.57
C ARG A 63 -16.34 6.97 2.17
N SER A 64 -15.40 7.30 1.29
CA SER A 64 -15.36 6.73 -0.06
C SER A 64 -15.15 5.21 -0.04
N LEU A 65 -14.23 4.71 0.79
CA LEU A 65 -14.05 3.27 0.97
C LEU A 65 -15.28 2.58 1.55
N ARG A 66 -15.95 3.22 2.51
CA ARG A 66 -17.20 2.71 3.09
C ARG A 66 -18.30 2.58 2.04
N GLN A 67 -18.47 3.59 1.19
CA GLN A 67 -19.43 3.54 0.08
C GLN A 67 -19.11 2.40 -0.89
N LEU A 68 -17.82 2.15 -1.15
CA LEU A 68 -17.39 1.05 -2.02
C LEU A 68 -17.71 -0.32 -1.43
N THR A 69 -17.40 -0.54 -0.15
CA THR A 69 -17.71 -1.82 0.52
C THR A 69 -19.21 -2.05 0.63
N GLU A 70 -19.99 -1.01 0.92
CA GLU A 70 -21.47 -1.07 0.92
C GLU A 70 -22.06 -1.34 -0.47
N SER A 71 -21.34 -0.97 -1.55
CA SER A 71 -21.74 -1.32 -2.92
C SER A 71 -21.45 -2.77 -3.30
N GLY A 72 -20.80 -3.54 -2.42
CA GLY A 72 -20.52 -4.96 -2.58
C GLY A 72 -19.10 -5.30 -3.05
N THR A 73 -18.26 -4.31 -3.35
CA THR A 73 -16.84 -4.55 -3.68
C THR A 73 -16.06 -4.84 -2.41
N ARG A 74 -15.34 -5.97 -2.35
CA ARG A 74 -14.50 -6.29 -1.19
C ARG A 74 -13.28 -5.37 -1.17
N VAL A 75 -12.92 -4.84 -0.02
CA VAL A 75 -11.73 -3.99 0.12
C VAL A 75 -10.77 -4.63 1.10
N PHE A 76 -9.52 -4.77 0.68
CA PHE A 76 -8.41 -5.25 1.50
C PHE A 76 -7.37 -4.14 1.62
N PHE A 77 -6.93 -3.88 2.84
CA PHE A 77 -5.96 -2.83 3.14
C PHE A 77 -4.76 -3.43 3.85
N GLN A 78 -3.57 -3.21 3.29
CA GLN A 78 -2.31 -3.56 3.92
C GLN A 78 -1.61 -2.28 4.40
N GLN A 79 -0.99 -2.36 5.56
CA GLN A 79 -0.25 -1.23 6.14
C GLN A 79 1.07 -0.97 5.42
N GLY A 80 1.28 0.26 4.95
CA GLY A 80 2.57 0.72 4.46
C GLY A 80 3.46 1.32 5.55
N ASN A 81 4.52 2.01 5.16
CA ASN A 81 5.43 2.68 6.09
C ASN A 81 4.90 4.05 6.58
N ARG A 82 3.92 4.64 5.89
CA ARG A 82 3.31 5.93 6.27
C ARG A 82 2.04 5.77 7.11
N ASP A 83 1.37 4.64 7.00
CA ASP A 83 0.03 4.40 7.54
C ASP A 83 -0.10 3.15 8.41
N PHE A 84 1.01 2.66 8.95
CA PHE A 84 1.10 1.53 9.88
C PHE A 84 0.33 1.67 11.22
N LEU A 85 -0.25 2.84 11.49
CA LEU A 85 -1.13 3.09 12.64
C LEU A 85 -2.61 2.90 12.31
N ALA A 86 -2.98 2.66 11.04
CA ALA A 86 -4.34 2.32 10.67
C ALA A 86 -4.71 0.94 11.19
N GLY A 87 -5.72 0.85 12.06
CA GLY A 87 -6.05 -0.36 12.80
C GLY A 87 -7.50 -0.79 12.65
N SER A 88 -8.02 -1.44 13.69
CA SER A 88 -9.40 -1.94 13.71
C SER A 88 -10.45 -0.83 13.58
N GLY A 89 -10.16 0.40 14.02
CA GLY A 89 -11.04 1.55 13.82
C GLY A 89 -11.11 1.95 12.35
N PHE A 90 -9.99 1.89 11.61
CA PHE A 90 -9.99 2.08 10.16
C PHE A 90 -10.82 0.99 9.46
N ALA A 91 -10.58 -0.27 9.81
CA ALA A 91 -11.32 -1.41 9.25
C ALA A 91 -12.83 -1.27 9.48
N ALA A 92 -13.25 -0.95 10.71
CA ALA A 92 -14.65 -0.76 11.05
C ALA A 92 -15.28 0.42 10.29
N ALA A 93 -14.58 1.56 10.21
CA ALA A 93 -15.08 2.75 9.53
C ALA A 93 -15.22 2.59 8.02
N THR A 94 -14.42 1.71 7.40
CA THR A 94 -14.37 1.51 5.95
C THR A 94 -15.05 0.23 5.48
N GLY A 95 -15.25 -0.76 6.36
CA GLY A 95 -15.61 -2.12 5.99
C GLY A 95 -14.47 -2.90 5.33
N ALA A 96 -13.24 -2.34 5.28
CA ALA A 96 -12.09 -3.02 4.70
C ALA A 96 -11.54 -4.10 5.64
N SER A 97 -11.02 -5.17 5.07
CA SER A 97 -10.27 -6.20 5.80
C SER A 97 -8.79 -5.83 5.83
N LEU A 98 -8.19 -5.88 7.02
CA LEU A 98 -6.75 -5.65 7.17
C LEU A 98 -5.97 -6.89 6.74
N LEU A 99 -4.89 -6.69 5.99
CA LEU A 99 -3.95 -7.72 5.61
C LEU A 99 -2.67 -7.65 6.46
N ASP A 100 -2.10 -8.81 6.74
CA ASP A 100 -0.75 -8.94 7.30
C ASP A 100 0.30 -8.49 6.29
N ASP A 101 1.54 -8.25 6.73
CA ASP A 101 2.67 -7.80 5.89
C ASP A 101 2.95 -8.71 4.68
N HIS A 102 2.58 -10.00 4.78
CA HIS A 102 2.60 -10.96 3.68
C HIS A 102 1.23 -11.63 3.63
N ALA A 103 0.52 -11.52 2.51
CA ALA A 103 -0.74 -12.22 2.31
C ALA A 103 -0.71 -12.96 0.98
N VAL A 104 -0.89 -14.29 1.02
CA VAL A 104 -1.04 -15.11 -0.19
C VAL A 104 -2.53 -15.19 -0.52
N ILE A 105 -2.88 -14.82 -1.75
CA ILE A 105 -4.25 -14.83 -2.25
C ILE A 105 -4.35 -15.75 -3.48
N GLY A 106 -5.49 -16.42 -3.61
CA GLY A 106 -5.85 -17.10 -4.85
C GLY A 106 -6.46 -16.08 -5.82
N LEU A 107 -5.85 -15.92 -6.99
CA LEU A 107 -6.25 -14.94 -7.99
C LEU A 107 -6.43 -15.63 -9.35
N TYR A 108 -7.67 -16.00 -9.66
CA TYR A 108 -8.07 -16.64 -10.92
C TYR A 108 -7.22 -17.86 -11.32
N GLY A 109 -6.85 -18.69 -10.34
CA GLY A 109 -6.04 -19.90 -10.55
C GLY A 109 -4.55 -19.74 -10.27
N CYS A 110 -4.09 -18.52 -10.00
CA CYS A 110 -2.71 -18.23 -9.59
C CYS A 110 -2.62 -17.98 -8.08
N ASN A 111 -1.54 -18.45 -7.45
CA ASN A 111 -1.20 -18.04 -6.09
C ASN A 111 -0.35 -16.78 -6.15
N VAL A 112 -0.83 -15.70 -5.53
CA VAL A 112 -0.20 -14.39 -5.59
C VAL A 112 0.11 -13.90 -4.19
N LEU A 113 1.38 -13.55 -3.93
CA LEU A 113 1.75 -12.83 -2.72
C LEU A 113 1.49 -11.33 -2.91
N VAL A 114 0.77 -10.72 -1.99
CA VAL A 114 0.64 -9.26 -1.92
C VAL A 114 1.38 -8.72 -0.69
N MET A 115 2.15 -7.67 -0.92
CA MET A 115 2.90 -6.98 0.14
C MET A 115 3.08 -5.50 -0.17
N HIS A 116 3.39 -4.68 0.83
CA HIS A 116 3.74 -3.27 0.57
C HIS A 116 5.08 -3.17 -0.18
N GLY A 117 6.07 -4.00 0.16
CA GLY A 117 7.35 -4.14 -0.54
C GLY A 117 8.55 -3.61 0.23
N ASP A 118 8.33 -2.84 1.29
CA ASP A 118 9.38 -2.27 2.14
C ASP A 118 10.23 -3.33 2.87
N LEU A 119 9.68 -4.53 3.09
CA LEU A 119 10.41 -5.68 3.65
C LEU A 119 11.41 -6.30 2.67
N LEU A 120 11.30 -6.01 1.36
CA LEU A 120 12.24 -6.49 0.35
C LEU A 120 13.52 -5.63 0.30
N CYS A 121 13.49 -4.42 0.86
CA CYS A 121 14.61 -3.47 0.90
C CYS A 121 15.55 -3.79 2.08
N THR A 122 16.12 -4.99 2.10
CA THR A 122 16.92 -5.49 3.24
C THR A 122 18.28 -4.81 3.40
N ASP A 123 18.80 -4.20 2.33
CA ASP A 123 20.07 -3.45 2.36
C ASP A 123 19.95 -2.11 3.10
N ASP A 124 18.74 -1.54 3.22
CA ASP A 124 18.50 -0.38 4.09
C ASP A 124 18.34 -0.81 5.56
N LEU A 125 19.47 -1.20 6.16
CA LEU A 125 19.53 -1.64 7.56
C LEU A 125 18.98 -0.61 8.55
N LYS A 126 19.13 0.70 8.25
CA LYS A 126 18.61 1.76 9.12
C LYS A 126 17.09 1.77 9.08
N TYR A 127 16.52 1.69 7.89
CA TYR A 127 15.08 1.57 7.70
C TYR A 127 14.52 0.30 8.35
N GLN A 128 15.11 -0.88 8.09
CA GLN A 128 14.62 -2.15 8.63
C GLN A 128 14.61 -2.17 10.17
N ARG A 129 15.64 -1.62 10.82
CA ARG A 129 15.67 -1.47 12.29
C ARG A 129 14.60 -0.51 12.80
N ALA A 130 14.41 0.62 12.13
CA ALA A 130 13.37 1.58 12.49
C ALA A 130 11.98 0.97 12.33
N ARG A 131 11.72 0.28 11.22
CA ARG A 131 10.48 -0.46 10.93
C ARG A 131 10.18 -1.47 12.03
N ALA A 132 11.13 -2.32 12.37
CA ALA A 132 10.97 -3.33 13.42
C ALA A 132 10.57 -2.71 14.76
N ARG A 133 11.12 -1.54 15.10
CA ARG A 133 10.77 -0.81 16.33
C ARG A 133 9.37 -0.22 16.29
N ILE A 134 9.01 0.52 15.23
CA ILE A 134 7.74 1.25 15.16
C ILE A 134 6.52 0.33 14.96
N ARG A 135 6.75 -0.90 14.48
CA ARG A 135 5.68 -1.90 14.28
C ARG A 135 5.30 -2.64 15.56
N THR A 136 6.05 -2.52 16.66
CA THR A 136 5.72 -3.14 17.96
C THR A 136 4.47 -2.54 18.61
N ASP A 137 3.69 -3.36 19.32
CA ASP A 137 2.49 -2.90 20.03
C ASP A 137 2.79 -1.91 21.15
N GLU A 138 3.93 -2.06 21.82
CA GLU A 138 4.40 -1.10 22.82
C GLU A 138 4.60 0.28 22.19
N TRP A 139 5.30 0.34 21.05
CA TRP A 139 5.53 1.60 20.35
C TRP A 139 4.23 2.20 19.84
N LYS A 140 3.36 1.39 19.21
CA LYS A 140 2.05 1.84 18.70
C LYS A 140 1.19 2.40 19.82
N ARG A 141 1.07 1.71 20.97
CA ARG A 141 0.32 2.21 22.14
C ARG A 141 0.91 3.52 22.68
N HIS A 142 2.24 3.60 22.81
CA HIS A 142 2.89 4.83 23.26
C HIS A 142 2.65 6.01 22.30
N ALA A 143 2.73 5.76 21.00
CA ALA A 143 2.48 6.78 19.98
C ALA A 143 1.01 7.25 20.02
N LEU A 144 0.06 6.31 20.01
CA LEU A 144 -1.38 6.57 20.00
C LEU A 144 -1.90 7.20 21.30
N GLY A 145 -1.21 6.98 22.43
CA GLY A 145 -1.53 7.60 23.72
C GLY A 145 -1.24 9.11 23.79
N LYS A 146 -0.57 9.69 22.79
CA LYS A 146 -0.29 11.13 22.74
C LYS A 146 -1.50 11.90 22.19
N PRO A 147 -1.71 13.16 22.61
CA PRO A 147 -2.73 14.02 22.03
C PRO A 147 -2.62 14.11 20.51
N LEU A 148 -3.76 14.14 19.81
CA LEU A 148 -3.82 14.11 18.35
C LEU A 148 -2.98 15.22 17.69
N TRP A 149 -3.04 16.45 18.22
CA TRP A 149 -2.27 17.57 17.72
C TRP A 149 -0.75 17.31 17.76
N ALA A 150 -0.26 16.64 18.81
CA ALA A 150 1.15 16.33 18.98
C ALA A 150 1.60 15.24 17.99
N ARG A 151 0.76 14.23 17.77
CA ARG A 151 1.02 13.19 16.75
C ARG A 151 1.09 13.79 15.34
N ARG A 152 0.17 14.70 14.98
CA ARG A 152 0.17 15.42 13.69
C ARG A 152 1.45 16.25 13.51
N LEU A 153 1.86 16.99 14.54
CA LEU A 153 3.09 17.77 14.50
C LEU A 153 4.32 16.88 14.30
N TYR A 154 4.40 15.77 15.03
CA TYR A 154 5.48 14.80 14.88
C TYR A 154 5.53 14.18 13.48
N ALA A 155 4.38 13.79 12.92
CA ALA A 155 4.30 13.25 11.57
C ALA A 155 4.79 14.26 10.51
N ARG A 156 4.38 15.53 10.63
CA ARG A 156 4.85 16.61 9.75
C ARG A 156 6.36 16.84 9.87
N TRP A 157 6.90 16.84 11.09
CA TRP A 157 8.34 16.97 11.33
C TRP A 157 9.13 15.78 10.74
N TYR A 158 8.68 14.55 10.99
CA TYR A 158 9.32 13.34 10.47
C TYR A 158 9.34 13.32 8.94
N ARG A 159 8.27 13.78 8.31
CA ARG A 159 8.18 13.94 6.84
C ARG A 159 9.22 14.91 6.29
N LEU A 160 9.35 16.08 6.89
CA LEU A 160 10.35 17.07 6.50
C LEU A 160 11.77 16.50 6.63
N ARG A 161 12.05 15.82 7.75
CA ARG A 161 13.35 15.19 7.98
C ARG A 161 13.65 14.07 6.99
N SER A 162 12.70 13.17 6.75
CA SER A 162 12.84 12.07 5.79
C SER A 162 13.09 12.59 4.37
N ALA A 163 12.44 13.68 3.96
CA ALA A 163 12.67 14.30 2.65
C ALA A 163 14.09 14.89 2.52
N LEU A 164 14.69 15.38 3.62
CA LEU A 164 16.07 15.83 3.64
C LEU A 164 17.06 14.67 3.59
N ASP A 165 16.81 13.61 4.38
CA ASP A 165 17.68 12.42 4.43
C ASP A 165 17.71 11.67 3.08
N LYS A 166 16.57 11.57 2.38
CA LYS A 166 16.49 10.94 1.04
C LYS A 166 17.36 11.63 -0.02
N ARG A 167 17.73 12.91 0.15
CA ARG A 167 18.63 13.61 -0.79
C ARG A 167 20.08 13.15 -0.69
N GLY A 168 20.46 12.48 0.39
CA GLY A 168 21.84 12.02 0.63
C GLY A 168 22.05 10.51 0.45
N ASN A 169 21.01 9.71 0.22
CA ASN A 169 21.11 8.25 0.06
C ASN A 169 21.23 7.85 -1.42
N ALA A 170 22.04 6.82 -1.69
CA ALA A 170 22.15 6.25 -3.04
C ALA A 170 20.83 5.56 -3.44
N PRO A 171 20.30 5.79 -4.66
CA PRO A 171 19.04 5.20 -5.13
C PRO A 171 19.02 3.66 -5.16
N GLU A 172 20.18 3.01 -5.17
CA GLU A 172 20.32 1.54 -5.23
C GLU A 172 20.04 0.87 -3.88
N ILE A 173 20.40 1.51 -2.75
CA ILE A 173 20.17 0.95 -1.40
C ILE A 173 18.66 0.92 -1.04
N MET A 174 17.87 1.76 -1.72
CA MET A 174 16.44 1.93 -1.46
C MET A 174 15.55 1.05 -2.35
N ASP A 175 16.13 0.29 -3.28
CA ASP A 175 15.37 -0.67 -4.09
C ASP A 175 15.30 -2.03 -3.39
N VAL A 176 14.56 -2.97 -3.98
CA VAL A 176 14.47 -4.34 -3.47
C VAL A 176 15.82 -5.06 -3.59
N ASN A 177 16.15 -5.88 -2.60
CA ASN A 177 17.28 -6.79 -2.67
C ASN A 177 16.88 -8.02 -3.52
N PRO A 178 17.58 -8.33 -4.64
CA PRO A 178 17.21 -9.45 -5.49
C PRO A 178 17.22 -10.82 -4.80
N GLY A 179 18.18 -11.05 -3.89
CA GLY A 179 18.27 -12.30 -3.13
C GLY A 179 17.10 -12.45 -2.14
N GLU A 180 16.64 -11.34 -1.55
CA GLU A 180 15.43 -11.37 -0.71
C GLU A 180 14.17 -11.66 -1.54
N VAL A 181 14.07 -11.11 -2.75
CA VAL A 181 12.96 -11.42 -3.67
C VAL A 181 12.90 -12.93 -3.96
N GLU A 182 14.03 -13.54 -4.34
CA GLU A 182 14.11 -15.00 -4.57
C GLU A 182 13.71 -15.80 -3.33
N ARG A 183 14.25 -15.44 -2.16
CA ARG A 183 13.95 -16.10 -0.88
C ARG A 183 12.47 -16.02 -0.53
N VAL A 184 11.82 -14.90 -0.78
CA VAL A 184 10.38 -14.72 -0.54
C VAL A 184 9.57 -15.59 -1.50
N PHE A 185 9.91 -15.64 -2.79
CA PHE A 185 9.26 -16.55 -3.75
C PHE A 185 9.39 -18.02 -3.32
N GLU A 186 10.58 -18.44 -2.90
CA GLU A 186 10.82 -19.81 -2.42
C GLU A 186 10.04 -20.10 -1.15
N ARG A 187 10.04 -19.17 -0.18
CA ARG A 187 9.35 -19.33 1.10
C ARG A 187 7.85 -19.51 0.94
N PHE A 188 7.21 -18.71 0.10
CA PHE A 188 5.76 -18.72 -0.07
C PHE A 188 5.28 -19.63 -1.21
N GLY A 189 6.17 -20.03 -2.11
CA GLY A 189 5.85 -20.95 -3.21
C GLY A 189 4.91 -20.38 -4.28
N VAL A 190 4.78 -19.05 -4.36
CA VAL A 190 3.80 -18.33 -5.20
C VAL A 190 4.24 -18.18 -6.66
N ASP A 191 3.26 -17.95 -7.54
CA ASP A 191 3.47 -17.74 -8.98
C ASP A 191 3.79 -16.27 -9.29
N ALA A 192 3.21 -15.37 -8.50
CA ALA A 192 3.45 -13.93 -8.63
C ALA A 192 3.55 -13.22 -7.28
N MET A 193 4.18 -12.06 -7.29
CA MET A 193 4.26 -11.12 -6.17
C MET A 193 3.84 -9.74 -6.67
N ILE A 194 2.92 -9.07 -5.97
CA ILE A 194 2.50 -7.70 -6.24
C ILE A 194 2.90 -6.83 -5.05
N HIS A 195 3.64 -5.75 -5.30
CA HIS A 195 4.04 -4.80 -4.26
C HIS A 195 4.16 -3.37 -4.75
N GLY A 196 4.26 -2.40 -3.83
CA GLY A 196 4.53 -0.99 -4.10
C GLY A 196 5.90 -0.57 -3.56
N HIS A 197 5.91 0.50 -2.77
CA HIS A 197 7.01 1.09 -1.99
C HIS A 197 8.16 1.71 -2.80
N THR A 198 8.67 1.03 -3.82
CA THR A 198 9.89 1.47 -4.53
C THR A 198 9.64 2.59 -5.54
N HIS A 199 8.37 2.85 -5.87
CA HIS A 199 7.92 3.85 -6.86
C HIS A 199 8.51 3.64 -8.25
N ARG A 200 8.86 2.38 -8.59
CA ARG A 200 9.43 1.95 -9.87
C ARG A 200 8.49 0.96 -10.54
N PRO A 201 7.37 1.41 -11.14
CA PRO A 201 6.38 0.52 -11.71
C PRO A 201 6.97 -0.31 -12.85
N ALA A 202 6.91 -1.64 -12.71
CA ALA A 202 7.45 -2.58 -13.68
C ALA A 202 6.86 -3.98 -13.46
N ASP A 203 6.88 -4.79 -14.53
CA ASP A 203 6.54 -6.21 -14.50
C ASP A 203 7.83 -6.98 -14.78
N HIS A 204 8.38 -7.61 -13.75
CA HIS A 204 9.62 -8.37 -13.84
C HIS A 204 9.30 -9.85 -13.99
N GLU A 205 9.77 -10.45 -15.07
CA GLU A 205 9.77 -11.91 -15.25
C GLU A 205 11.08 -12.47 -14.72
N LEU A 206 10.97 -13.42 -13.79
CA LEU A 206 12.09 -13.98 -13.05
C LEU A 206 12.03 -15.51 -13.11
N THR A 207 13.12 -16.16 -12.73
CA THR A 207 13.16 -17.61 -12.50
C THR A 207 13.67 -17.86 -11.08
N CYS A 208 12.83 -18.42 -10.21
CA CYS A 208 13.18 -18.74 -8.83
C CYS A 208 13.01 -20.24 -8.58
N GLY A 209 14.05 -20.92 -8.08
CA GLY A 209 14.02 -22.37 -7.91
C GLY A 209 13.70 -23.14 -9.20
N GLY A 210 14.11 -22.62 -10.36
CA GLY A 210 13.84 -23.22 -11.67
C GLY A 210 12.41 -23.04 -12.21
N ARG A 211 11.54 -22.29 -11.50
CA ARG A 211 10.18 -21.99 -11.95
C ARG A 211 10.07 -20.54 -12.44
N PRO A 212 9.37 -20.28 -13.56
CA PRO A 212 9.06 -18.91 -13.97
C PRO A 212 8.11 -18.28 -12.96
N VAL A 213 8.44 -17.08 -12.50
CA VAL A 213 7.62 -16.30 -11.56
C VAL A 213 7.59 -14.84 -11.98
N ARG A 214 6.59 -14.08 -11.49
CA ARG A 214 6.42 -12.67 -11.86
C ARG A 214 6.40 -11.75 -10.64
N ARG A 215 7.22 -10.70 -10.65
CA ARG A 215 7.18 -9.62 -9.65
C ARG A 215 6.63 -8.35 -10.28
N ILE A 216 5.50 -7.87 -9.78
CA ILE A 216 4.79 -6.70 -10.29
C ILE A 216 4.89 -5.56 -9.27
N VAL A 217 5.45 -4.43 -9.70
CA VAL A 217 5.59 -3.23 -8.88
C VAL A 217 4.51 -2.22 -9.25
N LEU A 218 3.66 -1.82 -8.31
CA LEU A 218 2.61 -0.83 -8.51
C LEU A 218 3.20 0.58 -8.62
N ALA A 219 2.52 1.46 -9.36
CA ALA A 219 2.94 2.84 -9.50
C ALA A 219 2.47 3.71 -8.32
N GLU A 220 3.29 4.70 -7.97
CA GLU A 220 2.87 5.81 -7.13
C GLU A 220 1.88 6.69 -7.89
N TRP A 221 0.86 7.20 -7.21
CA TRP A 221 -0.04 8.19 -7.80
C TRP A 221 0.56 9.59 -7.67
N ARG A 222 0.55 10.35 -8.76
CA ARG A 222 1.03 11.74 -8.80
C ARG A 222 -0.05 12.64 -9.39
N ASP A 223 0.23 13.28 -10.52
CA ASP A 223 -0.74 14.04 -11.30
C ASP A 223 -1.67 13.12 -12.10
N GLU A 224 -1.26 11.87 -12.29
CA GLU A 224 -2.05 10.78 -12.84
C GLU A 224 -2.03 9.60 -11.84
N GLY A 225 -3.07 8.77 -11.91
CA GLY A 225 -3.18 7.53 -11.15
C GLY A 225 -2.91 6.32 -12.03
N GLU A 226 -2.57 5.19 -11.41
CA GLU A 226 -2.52 3.90 -12.09
C GLU A 226 -3.01 2.80 -11.15
N PHE A 227 -3.77 1.85 -11.69
CA PHE A 227 -4.09 0.62 -10.98
C PHE A 227 -3.78 -0.60 -11.85
N LEU A 228 -3.45 -1.70 -11.19
CA LEU A 228 -3.36 -3.00 -11.82
C LEU A 228 -4.75 -3.64 -11.80
N CYS A 229 -5.23 -4.10 -12.94
CA CYS A 229 -6.45 -4.87 -13.07
C CYS A 229 -6.09 -6.31 -13.46
N TRP A 230 -6.53 -7.27 -12.66
CA TRP A 230 -6.35 -8.70 -12.92
C TRP A 230 -7.70 -9.36 -13.16
N THR A 231 -7.82 -10.12 -14.25
CA THR A 231 -9.00 -10.89 -14.67
C THR A 231 -8.59 -12.33 -15.01
N PRO A 232 -9.52 -13.26 -15.29
CA PRO A 232 -9.19 -14.61 -15.74
C PRO A 232 -8.29 -14.67 -16.99
N GLU A 233 -8.33 -13.64 -17.84
CA GLU A 233 -7.56 -13.54 -19.08
C GLU A 233 -6.12 -13.02 -18.86
N GLY A 234 -5.82 -12.51 -17.66
CA GLY A 234 -4.50 -11.97 -17.29
C GLY A 234 -4.60 -10.62 -16.60
N HIS A 235 -3.49 -9.88 -16.58
CA HIS A 235 -3.42 -8.58 -15.91
C HIS A 235 -3.02 -7.45 -16.86
N ARG A 236 -3.45 -6.23 -16.55
CA ARG A 236 -3.08 -5.01 -17.28
C ARG A 236 -2.98 -3.82 -16.33
N ARG A 237 -2.15 -2.84 -16.68
CA ARG A 237 -2.09 -1.54 -16.02
C ARG A 237 -3.06 -0.58 -16.69
N VAL A 238 -3.82 0.15 -15.89
CA VAL A 238 -4.78 1.15 -16.38
C VAL A 238 -4.45 2.49 -15.73
N ARG A 239 -4.18 3.49 -16.57
CA ARG A 239 -3.94 4.86 -16.13
C ARG A 239 -5.25 5.60 -15.92
N ILE A 240 -5.25 6.48 -14.93
CA ILE A 240 -6.35 7.36 -14.58
C ILE A 240 -5.84 8.79 -14.79
N PRO A 241 -6.33 9.51 -15.82
CA PRO A 241 -5.97 10.90 -16.02
C PRO A 241 -6.51 11.76 -14.87
N SER A 242 -5.90 12.93 -14.65
CA SER A 242 -6.35 13.94 -13.68
C SER A 242 -7.69 14.59 -14.05
#